data_AF-K1T9H3-F1
#
_entry.id   AF-K1T9H3-F1
#
_cell.length_a   1.000
_cell.length_b   1.000
_cell.length_c   1.000
_cell.angle_alpha   90.00
_cell.angle_beta   90.00
_cell.angle_gamma   90.00
#
_symmetry.space_group_name_H-M   'P 1'
#
loop_
_entity.id
_entity.type
_entity.pdbx_description
1 polymer ?
#
loop_
_entity_poly.entity_id
_entity_poly.type
_entity_poly.pdbx_seq_one_letter_code
_entity_poly.pdbx_strand_id
1 'polypeptide(L)'
;MDIEYYVVKTEIANVVFNERQESNPCSLCAKMRKGALNDFAKSIGCNKIAYAHHKDDMIETMFLSLIYEGRFHCFSPVTYLDKMELTVIRPLMYVPEADVIGFTKKYELPVAKSKC
;
A
#
# COMPACT_ATOMS: atom_id res chain seq x y z
N MET A 1 -19.30 -6.96 -12.37
CA MET A 1 -18.38 -7.95 -11.79
C MET A 1 -18.88 -8.24 -10.40
N ASP A 2 -19.04 -9.52 -10.06
CA ASP A 2 -19.41 -9.95 -8.71
C ASP A 2 -18.11 -10.19 -7.94
N ILE A 3 -17.62 -9.14 -7.27
CA ILE A 3 -16.37 -9.17 -6.51
C ILE A 3 -16.73 -8.82 -5.06
N GLU A 4 -16.35 -9.69 -4.13
CA GLU A 4 -16.53 -9.43 -2.71
C GLU A 4 -15.82 -8.14 -2.30
N TYR A 5 -16.56 -7.27 -1.60
CA TYR A 5 -16.07 -5.98 -1.15
C TYR A 5 -16.29 -5.85 0.34
N TYR A 6 -15.20 -5.54 1.06
CA TYR A 6 -15.21 -5.43 2.52
C TYR A 6 -14.79 -4.02 2.95
N VAL A 7 -15.56 -3.44 3.87
CA VAL A 7 -15.21 -2.18 4.55
C VAL A 7 -14.82 -2.47 5.99
N VAL A 8 -13.53 -2.36 6.29
CA VAL A 8 -12.99 -2.58 7.63
C VAL A 8 -12.89 -1.23 8.36
N LYS A 9 -13.69 -1.04 9.40
CA LYS A 9 -13.60 0.14 10.26
C LYS A 9 -12.40 0.00 11.19
N THR A 10 -11.65 1.08 11.39
CA THR A 10 -10.46 1.10 12.25
C THR A 10 -10.40 2.41 13.03
N GLU A 11 -9.75 2.38 14.20
CA GLU A 11 -9.51 3.56 15.05
C GLU A 11 -8.18 4.27 14.73
N ILE A 12 -7.56 3.98 13.58
CA ILE A 12 -6.22 4.48 13.22
C ILE A 12 -6.16 6.00 13.26
N ALA A 13 -7.19 6.68 12.76
CA ALA A 13 -7.23 8.15 12.77
C ALA A 13 -7.19 8.71 14.21
N ASN A 14 -7.94 8.12 15.14
CA ASN A 14 -7.92 8.56 16.53
C ASN A 14 -6.53 8.34 17.16
N VAL A 15 -5.95 7.16 16.97
CA VAL A 15 -4.63 6.83 17.51
C VAL A 15 -3.54 7.75 16.95
N VAL A 16 -3.54 8.01 15.65
CA VAL A 16 -2.51 8.82 14.98
C VAL A 16 -2.64 10.30 15.35
N PHE A 17 -3.85 10.87 15.30
CA PHE A 17 -4.05 12.31 15.39
C PHE A 17 -4.43 12.82 16.79
N ASN A 18 -4.99 11.98 17.65
CA ASN A 18 -5.42 12.40 18.99
C ASN A 18 -4.55 11.81 20.10
N GLU A 19 -4.09 10.57 19.97
CA GLU A 19 -3.32 9.90 21.03
C GLU A 19 -1.80 10.06 20.87
N ARG A 20 -1.25 9.65 19.72
CA ARG A 20 0.19 9.60 19.48
C ARG A 20 0.77 10.96 19.12
N GLN A 21 0.07 11.71 18.25
CA GLN A 21 0.44 13.05 17.79
C GLN A 21 1.91 13.16 17.35
N GLU A 22 2.42 12.14 16.64
CA GLU A 22 3.79 12.16 16.12
C GLU A 22 3.97 13.30 15.13
N SER A 23 5.17 13.89 15.09
CA SER A 23 5.50 14.98 14.16
C SER A 23 5.34 14.58 12.70
N ASN A 24 5.49 13.29 12.38
CA ASN A 24 5.33 12.73 11.03
C ASN A 24 4.25 11.62 11.03
N PRO A 25 2.96 11.98 11.09
CA PRO A 25 1.86 11.03 11.31
C PRO A 25 1.67 10.04 10.16
N CYS A 26 2.10 10.39 8.94
CA CYS A 26 1.93 9.57 7.74
C CYS A 26 2.64 8.22 7.83
N SER A 27 3.83 8.18 8.44
CA SER A 27 4.61 6.93 8.58
C SER A 27 3.88 5.93 9.48
N LEU A 28 3.42 6.40 10.65
CA LEU A 28 2.65 5.58 11.58
C LEU A 28 1.31 5.14 10.96
N CYS A 29 0.58 6.06 10.32
CA CYS A 29 -0.68 5.77 9.64
C CYS A 29 -0.51 4.70 8.55
N ALA A 30 0.51 4.81 7.70
CA ALA A 30 0.78 3.81 6.66
C ALA A 30 1.09 2.43 7.26
N LYS A 31 1.89 2.38 8.32
CA LYS A 31 2.22 1.13 9.03
C LYS A 31 0.97 0.48 9.65
N MET A 32 0.13 1.26 10.31
CA MET A 32 -1.11 0.75 10.93
C MET A 32 -2.12 0.28 9.90
N ARG A 33 -2.31 1.02 8.79
CA ARG A 33 -3.19 0.59 7.69
C ARG A 33 -2.74 -0.74 7.09
N LYS A 34 -1.44 -0.90 6.89
CA LYS A 34 -0.85 -2.16 6.40
C LYS A 34 -1.10 -3.32 7.37
N GLY A 35 -0.96 -3.08 8.67
CA GLY A 35 -1.28 -4.05 9.72
C GLY A 35 -2.73 -4.51 9.64
N ALA A 36 -3.67 -3.55 9.71
CA ALA A 36 -5.11 -3.84 9.65
C ALA A 36 -5.52 -4.58 8.36
N LEU A 37 -4.93 -4.23 7.21
CA LEU A 37 -5.16 -4.93 5.94
C LEU A 37 -4.68 -6.38 5.99
N ASN A 38 -3.48 -6.62 6.52
CA ASN A 38 -2.93 -7.97 6.62
C ASN A 38 -3.73 -8.85 7.58
N ASP A 39 -4.11 -8.31 8.74
CA ASP A 39 -4.92 -9.02 9.74
C ASP A 39 -6.28 -9.43 9.17
N PHE A 40 -6.93 -8.51 8.45
CA PHE A 40 -8.19 -8.79 7.78
C PHE A 40 -8.04 -9.79 6.63
N ALA A 41 -7.02 -9.65 5.79
CA ALA A 41 -6.76 -10.60 4.71
C ALA A 41 -6.59 -12.03 5.26
N LYS A 42 -5.87 -12.18 6.39
CA LYS A 42 -5.71 -13.48 7.05
C LYS A 42 -7.03 -14.01 7.62
N SER A 43 -7.86 -13.15 8.22
CA SER A 43 -9.12 -13.59 8.83
C SER A 43 -10.13 -14.15 7.82
N ILE A 44 -10.07 -13.70 6.56
CA ILE A 44 -10.90 -14.23 5.45
C ILE A 44 -10.22 -15.37 4.67
N GLY A 45 -9.07 -15.86 5.14
CA GLY A 45 -8.36 -16.99 4.52
C GLY A 45 -7.57 -16.65 3.26
N CYS A 46 -7.28 -15.37 2.99
CA CYS A 46 -6.38 -15.00 1.89
C CYS A 46 -4.93 -15.43 2.21
N ASN A 47 -4.21 -15.86 1.17
CA ASN A 47 -2.78 -16.18 1.25
C ASN A 47 -1.88 -15.17 0.54
N LYS A 48 -2.48 -14.23 -0.21
CA LYS A 48 -1.79 -13.23 -1.02
C LYS A 48 -2.49 -11.88 -0.94
N ILE A 49 -1.72 -10.81 -1.05
CA ILE A 49 -2.22 -9.44 -1.19
C ILE A 49 -1.56 -8.79 -2.40
N ALA A 50 -2.36 -8.27 -3.33
CA ALA A 50 -1.87 -7.49 -4.45
C ALA A 50 -1.83 -6.01 -4.08
N TYR A 51 -0.65 -5.40 -4.12
CA TYR A 51 -0.48 -3.95 -4.01
C TYR A 51 -0.41 -3.31 -5.39
N ALA A 52 -1.05 -2.15 -5.50
CA ALA A 52 -1.08 -1.35 -6.73
C ALA A 52 0.17 -0.46 -6.89
N HIS A 53 1.31 -0.84 -6.33
CA HIS A 53 2.55 -0.09 -6.52
C HIS A 53 2.98 -0.13 -7.98
N HIS A 54 3.16 1.04 -8.57
CA HIS A 54 3.58 1.22 -9.95
C HIS A 54 5.08 1.49 -10.05
N LYS A 55 5.58 1.67 -11.28
CA LYS A 55 7.00 1.87 -11.57
C LYS A 55 7.59 3.07 -10.82
N ASP A 56 6.86 4.19 -10.82
CA ASP A 56 7.30 5.43 -10.18
C ASP A 56 7.48 5.25 -8.66
N ASP A 57 6.57 4.54 -7.97
CA ASP A 57 6.74 4.20 -6.54
C ASP A 57 8.07 3.47 -6.24
N MET A 58 8.50 2.61 -7.16
CA MET A 58 9.77 1.88 -7.01
C MET A 58 10.97 2.80 -7.15
N ILE A 59 10.92 3.73 -8.11
CA ILE A 59 11.96 4.71 -8.35
C ILE A 59 12.06 5.66 -7.16
N GLU A 60 10.93 6.14 -6.65
CA GLU A 60 10.85 6.98 -5.45
C GLU A 60 11.47 6.26 -4.25
N THR A 61 11.07 5.01 -4.00
CA THR A 61 11.63 4.21 -2.91
C THR A 61 13.13 4.02 -3.07
N MET A 62 13.60 3.77 -4.30
CA MET A 62 15.03 3.66 -4.59
C MET A 62 15.80 4.94 -4.26
N PHE A 63 15.27 6.10 -4.63
CA PHE A 63 15.89 7.38 -4.29
C PHE A 63 15.88 7.64 -2.78
N LEU A 64 14.78 7.31 -2.08
CA LEU A 64 14.72 7.43 -0.62
C LEU A 64 15.80 6.56 0.05
N SER A 65 15.92 5.29 -0.32
CA SER A 65 16.96 4.40 0.20
C SER A 65 18.37 4.88 -0.15
N LEU A 66 18.58 5.41 -1.35
CA LEU A 66 19.90 5.90 -1.77
C LEU A 66 20.31 7.15 -0.98
N ILE A 67 19.41 8.12 -0.85
CA ILE A 67 19.70 9.44 -0.25
C ILE A 67 19.80 9.35 1.27
N TYR A 68 18.88 8.64 1.91
CA TYR A 68 18.80 8.60 3.38
C TYR A 68 19.55 7.44 4.02
N GLU A 69 19.79 6.35 3.28
CA GLU A 69 20.46 5.16 3.82
C GLU A 69 21.78 4.83 3.12
N GLY A 70 22.10 5.49 1.99
CA GLY A 70 23.28 5.17 1.19
C GLY A 70 23.19 3.81 0.49
N ARG A 71 21.98 3.29 0.27
CA ARG A 71 21.74 1.93 -0.25
C ARG A 71 20.97 1.96 -1.56
N PHE A 72 21.45 1.20 -2.53
CA PHE A 72 20.70 0.95 -3.77
C PHE A 72 19.67 -0.16 -3.55
N HIS A 73 18.45 0.21 -3.14
CA HIS A 73 17.42 -0.75 -2.75
C HIS A 73 16.01 -0.25 -3.09
N CYS A 74 15.12 -1.14 -3.49
CA CYS A 74 13.68 -0.88 -3.64
C CYS A 74 12.88 -2.14 -3.29
N PHE A 75 11.54 -2.06 -3.32
CA PHE A 75 10.70 -3.21 -3.00
C PHE A 75 10.92 -4.40 -3.96
N SER A 76 10.84 -5.63 -3.45
CA SER A 76 10.81 -6.83 -4.32
C SER A 76 9.45 -6.98 -5.02
N PRO A 77 9.36 -7.55 -6.24
CA PRO A 77 8.08 -7.85 -6.89
C PRO A 77 7.17 -8.74 -6.02
N VAL A 78 7.79 -9.67 -5.30
CA VAL A 78 7.14 -10.61 -4.38
C VAL A 78 7.82 -10.51 -3.01
N THR A 79 7.03 -10.40 -1.95
CA THR A 79 7.51 -10.35 -0.57
C THR A 79 6.72 -11.31 0.29
N TYR A 80 7.37 -12.30 0.89
CA TYR A 80 6.74 -13.15 1.90
C TYR A 80 6.81 -12.45 3.26
N LEU A 81 5.65 -12.30 3.91
CA LEU A 81 5.49 -11.77 5.26
C LEU A 81 5.39 -12.95 6.22
N ASP A 82 6.54 -13.43 6.67
CA ASP A 82 6.72 -14.57 7.58
C ASP A 82 5.79 -14.53 8.79
N LYS A 83 5.75 -13.40 9.51
CA LYS A 83 4.93 -13.24 10.73
C LYS A 83 3.42 -13.30 10.48
N MET A 84 2.99 -13.02 9.25
CA MET A 84 1.59 -13.01 8.87
C MET A 84 1.21 -14.23 8.04
N GLU A 85 2.19 -14.99 7.55
CA GLU A 85 2.00 -16.10 6.59
C GLU A 85 1.29 -15.64 5.30
N LEU A 86 1.62 -14.42 4.84
CA LEU A 86 1.01 -13.79 3.67
C LEU A 86 2.07 -13.45 2.62
N THR A 87 1.73 -13.59 1.35
CA THR A 87 2.58 -13.15 0.24
C THR A 87 2.07 -11.86 -0.38
N VAL A 88 2.85 -10.78 -0.31
CA VAL A 88 2.57 -9.55 -1.05
C VAL A 88 3.11 -9.65 -2.46
N ILE A 89 2.29 -9.32 -3.45
CA ILE A 89 2.66 -9.21 -4.86
C ILE A 89 2.43 -7.78 -5.36
N ARG A 90 3.25 -7.31 -6.32
CA ARG A 90 3.17 -5.96 -6.91
C ARG A 90 3.03 -6.05 -8.42
N PRO A 91 1.82 -6.32 -8.97
CA PRO A 91 1.65 -6.60 -10.39
C PRO A 91 1.95 -5.41 -11.30
N LEU A 92 1.84 -4.19 -10.79
CA LEU A 92 1.98 -2.96 -11.57
C LEU A 92 3.42 -2.41 -11.59
N MET A 93 4.41 -3.16 -11.09
CA MET A 93 5.77 -2.64 -10.87
C MET A 93 6.47 -2.05 -12.11
N TYR A 94 6.04 -2.45 -13.31
CA TYR A 94 6.60 -1.97 -14.58
C TYR A 94 5.70 -0.95 -15.29
N VAL A 95 4.51 -0.70 -14.76
CA VAL A 95 3.53 0.22 -15.31
C VAL A 95 3.86 1.64 -14.84
N PRO A 96 4.11 2.61 -15.73
CA PRO A 96 4.25 4.01 -15.35
C PRO A 96 2.95 4.58 -14.77
N GLU A 97 3.06 5.55 -13.86
CA GLU A 97 1.88 6.26 -13.31
C GLU A 97 1.00 6.85 -14.42
N ALA A 98 1.62 7.40 -15.47
CA ALA A 98 0.93 7.96 -16.62
C ALA A 98 -0.01 6.96 -17.31
N ASP A 99 0.38 5.68 -17.37
CA ASP A 99 -0.45 4.63 -17.96
C ASP A 99 -1.60 4.24 -17.03
N VAL A 100 -1.39 4.23 -15.71
CA VAL A 100 -2.47 4.03 -14.72
C VAL A 100 -3.52 5.15 -14.84
N ILE A 101 -3.07 6.40 -14.94
CA ILE A 101 -3.93 7.58 -15.12
C ILE A 101 -4.66 7.49 -16.48
N GLY A 102 -3.95 7.14 -17.55
CA GLY A 102 -4.50 6.98 -18.88
C GLY A 102 -5.58 5.89 -18.94
N PHE A 103 -5.31 4.74 -18.31
CA PHE A 103 -6.26 3.64 -18.19
C PHE A 103 -7.52 4.06 -17.45
N THR A 104 -7.37 4.75 -16.31
CA THR A 104 -8.49 5.28 -15.53
C THR A 104 -9.38 6.21 -16.36
N LYS A 105 -8.79 7.13 -17.14
CA LYS A 105 -9.54 8.05 -18.02
C LYS A 105 -10.21 7.33 -19.18
N LYS A 106 -9.50 6.42 -19.85
CA LYS A 106 -9.99 5.69 -21.03
C LYS A 106 -11.23 4.84 -20.72
N TYR A 107 -11.27 4.24 -19.53
CA TYR A 107 -12.36 3.37 -19.10
C TYR A 107 -13.31 4.02 -18.09
N GLU A 108 -13.19 5.34 -17.88
CA GLU A 108 -14.05 6.13 -16.98
C GLU A 108 -14.20 5.50 -15.58
N LEU A 109 -13.09 4.99 -15.04
CA LEU A 109 -13.10 4.27 -13.77
C LEU A 109 -13.28 5.24 -12.58
N PRO A 110 -14.08 4.86 -11.55
CA PRO A 110 -14.24 5.67 -10.36
C PRO A 110 -12.92 5.72 -9.56
N VAL A 111 -12.52 6.92 -9.12
CA VAL A 111 -11.31 7.14 -8.32
C VAL A 111 -11.69 7.53 -6.90
N ALA A 112 -11.32 6.70 -5.93
CA ALA A 112 -11.41 7.04 -4.52
C ALA A 112 -10.17 7.87 -4.11
N LYS A 113 -10.38 9.15 -3.75
CA LYS A 113 -9.31 10.00 -3.24
C LYS A 113 -9.02 9.72 -1.76
N SER A 114 -7.74 9.80 -1.39
CA SER A 114 -7.35 9.88 0.02
C SER A 114 -8.03 11.08 0.68
N LYS A 115 -8.46 10.90 1.94
CA LYS A 115 -9.04 11.97 2.77
C LYS A 115 -7.98 12.74 3.57
N CYS A 116 -6.74 12.26 3.54
CA CYS A 116 -5.57 12.88 4.15
C CYS A 116 -4.73 13.56 3.07
#